data_AF-A0A6J5GFA7-F1
#
_entry.id   AF-A0A6J5GFA7-F1
#
_cell.length_a   1.000
_cell.length_b   1.000
_cell.length_c   1.000
_cell.angle_alpha   90.00
_cell.angle_beta   90.00
_cell.angle_gamma   90.00
#
_symmetry.space_group_name_H-M   'P 1'
#
loop_
_entity.id
_entity.type
_entity.pdbx_description
1 polymer ?
#
loop_
_entity_poly.entity_id
_entity_poly.type
_entity_poly.pdbx_seq_one_letter_code
_entity_poly.pdbx_strand_id
1 'polypeptide(L)'
;MLPTPLELLRAFPGFRLVALTFFSYAVCDNDPYDGVSISVVIRRPGARGSHALELLDAMRRRNFHAHVLALPVTTEIARVRGVYGYQLPKWRTQIDVRIGADVRAHVAGPSGAPDLSR
;
A
#
# COMPACT_ATOMS: atom_id res chain seq x y z
N MET A 1 -1.96 14.67 -5.43
CA MET A 1 -1.03 14.65 -6.59
C MET A 1 0.21 13.86 -6.20
N LEU A 2 0.83 13.12 -7.13
CA LEU A 2 2.09 12.40 -6.88
C LEU A 2 3.25 13.43 -6.81
N PRO A 3 4.17 13.35 -5.84
CA PRO A 3 5.26 14.32 -5.73
C PRO A 3 6.25 14.18 -6.89
N THR A 4 6.66 15.31 -7.47
CA THR A 4 7.76 15.38 -8.43
C THR A 4 9.06 14.91 -7.77
N PRO A 5 9.91 14.11 -8.42
CA PRO A 5 9.90 13.70 -9.84
C PRO A 5 9.31 12.30 -10.10
N LEU A 6 8.41 11.80 -9.26
CA LEU A 6 7.88 10.45 -9.43
C LEU A 6 6.92 10.37 -10.62
N GLU A 7 6.99 9.27 -11.35
CA GLU A 7 6.15 8.99 -12.52
C GLU A 7 5.35 7.71 -12.30
N LEU A 8 4.07 7.72 -12.66
CA LEU A 8 3.23 6.52 -12.58
C LEU A 8 3.61 5.52 -13.68
N LEU A 9 3.78 4.26 -13.29
CA LEU A 9 4.03 3.18 -14.24
C LEU A 9 2.75 2.94 -15.05
N ARG A 10 2.90 2.82 -16.38
CA ARG A 10 1.79 2.59 -17.30
C ARG A 10 1.84 1.15 -17.76
N ALA A 11 0.77 0.40 -17.54
CA ALA A 11 0.67 -0.97 -18.05
C ALA A 11 0.37 -0.98 -19.55
N PHE A 12 -0.55 -0.11 -19.97
CA PHE A 12 -0.97 0.10 -21.35
C PHE A 12 -1.54 1.52 -21.49
N PRO A 13 -1.73 2.06 -22.70
CA PRO A 13 -2.20 3.44 -22.90
C PRO A 13 -3.49 3.72 -22.13
N GLY A 14 -3.47 4.73 -21.26
CA GLY A 14 -4.60 5.11 -20.41
C GLY A 14 -4.71 4.37 -19.06
N PHE A 15 -3.98 3.28 -18.86
CA PHE A 15 -4.11 2.44 -17.65
C PHE A 15 -2.85 2.41 -16.80
N ARG A 16 -3.08 2.44 -15.48
CA ARG A 16 -2.06 2.50 -14.44
C ARG A 16 -2.36 1.44 -13.39
N LEU A 17 -1.35 1.08 -12.61
CA LEU A 17 -1.47 0.03 -11.61
C LEU A 17 -1.60 0.62 -10.19
N VAL A 18 -2.49 0.02 -9.41
CA VAL A 18 -2.65 0.25 -7.98
C VAL A 18 -2.29 -1.05 -7.27
N ALA A 19 -1.61 -0.97 -6.15
CA ALA A 19 -1.31 -2.10 -5.29
C ALA A 19 -2.01 -1.89 -3.93
N LEU A 20 -2.86 -2.86 -3.60
CA LEU A 20 -3.50 -3.00 -2.30
C LEU A 20 -2.82 -4.17 -1.57
N THR A 21 -2.19 -3.90 -0.43
CA THR A 21 -1.45 -4.92 0.33
C THR A 21 -1.96 -4.96 1.77
N PHE A 22 -2.35 -6.14 2.23
CA PHE A 22 -2.76 -6.38 3.61
C PHE A 22 -1.59 -6.98 4.39
N PHE A 23 -1.37 -6.47 5.59
CA PHE A 23 -0.33 -6.95 6.51
C PHE A 23 -0.99 -7.37 7.82
N SER A 24 -0.54 -8.51 8.35
CA SER A 24 -0.82 -8.91 9.72
C SER A 24 0.48 -9.16 10.45
N TYR A 25 0.75 -8.34 11.47
CA TYR A 25 1.95 -8.40 12.28
C TYR A 25 1.61 -9.07 13.62
N ALA A 26 1.85 -10.38 13.71
CA ALA A 26 1.62 -11.14 14.94
C ALA A 26 2.69 -10.86 16.02
N VAL A 27 3.92 -10.53 15.61
CA VAL A 27 5.05 -10.25 16.51
C VAL A 27 5.88 -9.11 15.93
N CYS A 28 5.98 -7.99 16.64
CA CYS A 28 6.89 -6.88 16.35
C CYS A 28 7.01 -5.92 17.56
N ASP A 29 8.02 -5.04 17.56
CA ASP A 29 8.29 -4.08 18.65
C ASP A 29 7.19 -3.04 18.87
N ASN A 30 6.24 -2.91 17.93
CA ASN A 30 5.18 -1.91 17.96
C ASN A 30 3.85 -2.51 18.45
N ASP A 31 3.92 -3.60 19.22
CA ASP A 31 2.81 -4.50 19.53
C ASP A 31 2.17 -5.14 18.28
N PRO A 32 1.43 -6.25 18.41
CA PRO A 32 0.74 -6.86 17.27
C PRO A 32 -0.31 -5.93 16.66
N TYR A 33 -0.37 -5.86 15.33
CA TYR A 33 -1.33 -5.01 14.62
C TYR A 33 -1.55 -5.46 13.16
N ASP A 34 -2.65 -5.01 12.57
CA ASP A 34 -2.92 -5.16 11.14
C ASP A 34 -2.77 -3.80 10.43
N GLY A 35 -2.37 -3.85 9.17
CA GLY A 35 -2.21 -2.66 8.34
C GLY A 35 -2.56 -2.91 6.87
N VAL A 36 -2.92 -1.85 6.16
CA VAL A 36 -3.26 -1.91 4.74
C VAL A 36 -2.49 -0.83 4.01
N SER A 37 -1.72 -1.19 2.99
CA SER A 37 -1.08 -0.23 2.09
C SER A 37 -1.93 -0.04 0.85
N ILE A 38 -2.32 1.20 0.58
CA ILE A 38 -2.92 1.63 -0.68
C ILE A 38 -1.85 2.44 -1.41
N SER A 39 -1.41 1.94 -2.55
CA SER A 39 -0.28 2.50 -3.26
C SER A 39 -0.46 2.49 -4.76
N VAL A 40 0.21 3.40 -5.43
CA VAL A 40 0.28 3.45 -6.89
C VAL A 40 1.63 2.96 -7.34
N VAL A 41 1.65 2.10 -8.36
CA VAL A 41 2.92 1.62 -8.92
C VAL A 41 3.54 2.75 -9.72
N ILE A 42 4.78 3.07 -9.39
CA ILE A 42 5.57 4.10 -10.03
C ILE A 42 6.67 3.47 -10.85
N ARG A 43 7.23 4.24 -11.77
CA ARG A 43 8.50 3.89 -12.38
C ARG A 43 9.58 3.87 -11.30
N ARG A 44 10.59 3.02 -11.49
CA ARG A 44 11.83 3.10 -10.71
C ARG A 44 12.35 4.55 -10.81
N PRO A 45 12.65 5.21 -9.68
CA PRO A 45 13.18 6.57 -9.70
C PRO A 45 14.41 6.69 -10.62
N GLY A 46 14.40 7.66 -11.54
CA GLY A 46 15.46 7.87 -12.52
C GLY A 46 15.46 6.91 -13.72
N ALA A 47 14.49 5.99 -13.82
CA ALA A 47 14.40 5.11 -14.98
C ALA A 47 14.12 5.89 -16.28
N ARG A 48 14.77 5.45 -17.36
CA ARG A 48 14.62 5.99 -18.72
C ARG A 48 14.06 4.89 -19.63
N GLY A 49 13.38 5.29 -20.71
CA GLY A 49 12.86 4.35 -21.70
C GLY A 49 11.41 3.93 -21.49
N SER A 50 11.05 2.76 -22.03
CA SER A 50 9.65 2.33 -22.15
C SER A 50 9.07 1.80 -20.84
N HIS A 51 7.89 2.29 -20.47
CA HIS A 51 7.12 1.80 -19.32
C HIS A 51 6.75 0.32 -19.47
N ALA A 52 6.46 -0.14 -20.69
CA ALA A 52 6.06 -1.52 -20.93
C ALA A 52 7.22 -2.49 -20.69
N LEU A 53 8.42 -2.15 -21.17
CA LEU A 53 9.63 -2.94 -20.92
C LEU A 53 9.99 -2.95 -19.43
N GLU A 54 9.84 -1.80 -18.76
CA GLU A 54 10.05 -1.70 -17.32
C GLU A 54 9.06 -2.55 -16.52
N LEU A 55 7.77 -2.55 -16.89
CA LEU A 55 6.76 -3.41 -16.26
C LEU A 55 7.08 -4.90 -16.46
N LEU A 56 7.47 -5.31 -17.68
CA LEU A 56 7.86 -6.69 -17.96
C LEU A 56 9.08 -7.12 -17.12
N ASP A 57 10.09 -6.26 -16.97
CA ASP A 57 11.24 -6.53 -16.10
C ASP A 57 10.82 -6.62 -14.62
N ALA A 58 9.98 -5.70 -14.15
CA ALA A 58 9.44 -5.70 -12.79
C ALA A 58 8.66 -6.98 -12.47
N MET A 59 7.82 -7.44 -13.41
CA MET A 59 7.09 -8.71 -13.30
C MET A 59 8.04 -9.91 -13.27
N ARG A 60 9.03 -9.95 -14.17
CA ARG A 60 10.02 -11.03 -14.23
C ARG A 60 10.83 -11.14 -12.93
N ARG A 61 11.23 -9.99 -12.37
CA ARG A 61 12.01 -9.90 -11.13
C ARG A 61 11.16 -9.93 -9.86
N ARG A 62 9.83 -9.83 -9.99
CA ARG A 62 8.88 -9.63 -8.88
C ARG A 62 9.26 -8.45 -7.99
N ASN A 63 9.78 -7.38 -8.59
CA ASN A 63 10.27 -6.20 -7.88
C ASN A 63 9.64 -4.95 -8.47
N PHE A 64 8.75 -4.32 -7.70
CA PHE A 64 7.99 -3.15 -8.10
C PHE A 64 8.35 -1.96 -7.21
N HIS A 65 8.36 -0.76 -7.80
CA HIS A 65 8.44 0.48 -7.06
C HIS A 65 7.04 1.06 -6.91
N ALA A 66 6.67 1.49 -5.71
CA ALA A 66 5.35 2.04 -5.44
C ALA A 66 5.45 3.27 -4.53
N HIS A 67 4.51 4.18 -4.69
CA HIS A 67 4.31 5.30 -3.79
C HIS A 67 3.07 5.05 -2.94
N VAL A 68 3.23 5.06 -1.62
CA VAL A 68 2.17 4.80 -0.65
C VAL A 68 1.30 6.05 -0.51
N LEU A 69 0.02 5.93 -0.84
CA LEU A 69 -0.96 7.01 -0.72
C LEU A 69 -1.62 7.02 0.66
N ALA A 70 -1.91 5.85 1.20
CA ALA A 70 -2.50 5.68 2.52
C ALA A 70 -1.99 4.38 3.15
N LEU A 71 -1.81 4.41 4.47
CA LEU A 71 -1.34 3.26 5.23
C LEU A 71 -2.10 3.11 6.56
N PRO A 72 -3.43 2.89 6.55
CA PRO A 72 -4.18 2.68 7.78
C PRO A 72 -3.68 1.49 8.59
N VAL A 73 -3.80 1.60 9.91
CA VAL A 73 -3.37 0.59 10.90
C VAL A 73 -4.37 0.48 12.05
N THR A 74 -4.36 -0.65 12.77
CA THR A 74 -5.29 -0.88 13.90
C THR A 74 -4.88 -0.20 15.20
N THR A 75 -3.57 -0.03 15.46
CA THR A 75 -3.05 0.45 16.74
C THR A 75 -2.48 1.87 16.66
N GLU A 76 -2.55 2.58 17.78
CA GLU A 76 -2.03 3.94 17.89
C GLU A 76 -0.50 3.97 17.89
N ILE A 77 0.15 3.00 18.51
CA ILE A 77 1.61 2.86 18.50
C ILE A 77 2.16 2.67 17.08
N ALA A 78 1.53 1.83 16.25
CA ALA A 78 1.93 1.63 14.87
C ALA A 78 1.72 2.89 14.01
N ARG A 79 0.69 3.68 14.32
CA ARG A 79 0.41 4.98 13.68
C ARG A 79 1.48 6.00 14.04
N VAL A 80 1.68 6.26 15.34
CA VAL A 80 2.64 7.25 15.86
C VAL A 80 4.04 6.93 15.37
N ARG A 81 4.51 5.69 15.51
CA ARG A 81 5.87 5.31 15.05
C ARG A 81 6.03 5.43 13.54
N GLY A 82 5.00 5.13 12.75
CA GLY A 82 5.05 5.29 11.29
C GLY A 82 5.02 6.75 10.84
N VAL A 83 4.16 7.58 11.44
CA VAL A 83 4.04 9.01 11.10
C VAL A 83 5.30 9.76 11.53
N TYR A 84 5.72 9.64 12.79
CA TYR A 84 6.81 10.45 13.32
C TYR A 84 8.20 9.85 13.05
N GLY A 85 8.31 8.53 12.93
CA GLY A 85 9.57 7.87 12.62
C GLY A 85 9.92 7.85 11.14
N TYR A 86 8.91 7.72 10.26
CA TYR A 86 9.12 7.48 8.82
C TYR A 86 8.28 8.36 7.90
N GLN A 87 7.50 9.30 8.44
CA GLN A 87 6.64 10.20 7.66
C GLN A 87 5.61 9.45 6.78
N LEU A 88 5.23 8.25 7.20
CA LEU A 88 4.25 7.44 6.47
C LEU A 88 2.84 8.02 6.67
N PRO A 89 1.96 7.95 5.65
CA PRO A 89 0.58 8.45 5.72
C PRO A 89 -0.32 7.49 6.52
N LYS A 90 0.07 7.18 7.75
CA LYS A 90 -0.65 6.27 8.64
C LYS A 90 -1.73 7.01 9.42
N TRP A 91 -2.88 6.36 9.54
CA TRP A 91 -4.00 6.78 10.39
C TRP A 91 -4.67 5.52 10.97
N ARG A 92 -5.51 5.69 11.99
CA ARG A 92 -6.09 4.55 12.72
C ARG A 92 -7.46 4.18 12.17
N THR A 93 -7.67 2.90 11.86
CA THR A 93 -8.99 2.33 11.54
C THR A 93 -9.11 0.88 11.99
N GLN A 94 -10.33 0.36 12.04
CA GLN A 94 -10.56 -1.06 12.30
C GLN A 94 -10.21 -1.86 11.03
N ILE A 95 -9.32 -2.83 11.20
CA ILE A 95 -8.87 -3.76 10.17
C ILE A 95 -8.88 -5.15 10.81
N ASP A 96 -9.37 -6.14 10.10
CA ASP A 96 -9.26 -7.56 10.47
C ASP A 96 -8.65 -8.29 9.27
N VAL A 97 -7.48 -8.90 9.45
CA VAL A 97 -6.84 -9.74 8.44
C VAL A 97 -6.70 -11.17 9.00
N ARG A 98 -7.25 -12.15 8.28
CA ARG A 98 -7.12 -13.58 8.60
C ARG A 98 -6.47 -14.29 7.44
N ILE A 99 -5.32 -14.89 7.73
CA ILE A 99 -4.55 -15.69 6.79
C ILE A 99 -4.52 -17.12 7.36
N GLY A 100 -5.33 -18.01 6.78
CA GLY A 100 -5.39 -19.43 7.13
C GLY A 100 -5.49 -20.27 5.88
N ALA A 101 -6.37 -21.28 5.87
CA ALA A 101 -6.70 -22.02 4.66
C ALA A 101 -7.28 -21.10 3.56
N ASP A 102 -8.02 -20.07 3.97
CA ASP A 102 -8.44 -18.95 3.14
C ASP A 102 -7.81 -17.64 3.63
N VAL A 103 -7.77 -16.63 2.74
CA VAL A 103 -7.42 -15.26 3.11
C VAL A 103 -8.67 -14.39 3.13
N ARG A 104 -8.93 -13.74 4.27
CA ARG A 104 -10.01 -12.77 4.42
C ARG A 104 -9.45 -11.48 5.00
N ALA A 105 -9.90 -10.34 4.49
CA ALA A 105 -9.53 -9.05 5.02
C ALA A 105 -10.73 -8.09 4.99
N HIS A 106 -10.87 -7.31 6.04
CA HIS A 106 -11.90 -6.29 6.19
C HIS A 106 -11.27 -4.98 6.66
N VAL A 107 -11.75 -3.86 6.11
CA VAL A 107 -11.38 -2.51 6.53
C VAL A 107 -12.68 -1.75 6.78
N ALA A 108 -12.89 -1.30 8.02
CA ALA A 108 -14.04 -0.48 8.33
C ALA A 108 -13.80 0.96 7.85
N GLY A 109 -14.85 1.59 7.34
CA GLY A 109 -14.92 3.02 7.13
C GLY A 109 -15.18 3.79 8.44
N PRO A 110 -15.19 5.13 8.37
CA PRO A 110 -15.32 6.00 9.55
C PRO A 110 -16.58 5.78 10.39
N SER A 111 -17.64 5.26 9.80
CA SER A 111 -18.93 4.93 10.44
C SER A 111 -19.07 3.46 10.82
N GLY A 112 -18.03 2.64 10.65
CA GLY A 112 -18.08 1.18 10.84
C GLY A 112 -18.58 0.39 9.63
N ALA A 113 -19.15 1.05 8.61
CA ALA A 113 -19.50 0.45 7.32
C ALA A 113 -18.29 0.44 6.37
N PRO A 114 -18.17 -0.51 5.42
CA PRO A 114 -17.10 -0.51 4.43
C PRO A 114 -17.07 0.80 3.62
N ASP A 115 -15.91 1.46 3.59
CA ASP A 115 -15.75 2.80 2.97
C ASP A 115 -15.95 2.79 1.43
N LEU A 116 -15.90 1.62 0.80
CA LEU A 116 -15.97 1.45 -0.66
C LEU A 116 -17.38 1.14 -1.19
N SER A 117 -18.44 1.22 -0.37
CA SER A 117 -19.80 0.83 -0.77
C SER A 117 -20.58 1.91 -1.56
N ARG A 118 -19.95 2.56 -2.55
CA ARG A 118 -20.64 3.47 -3.47
C ARG A 118 -20.60 2.95 -4.91
#